data_AF-A0A4Y1VG42-F1
#
_entry.id   AF-A0A4Y1VG42-F1
#
_cell.length_a   1.000
_cell.length_b   1.000
_cell.length_c   1.000
_cell.angle_alpha   90.00
_cell.angle_beta   90.00
_cell.angle_gamma   90.00
#
_symmetry.space_group_name_H-M   'P 1'
#
loop_
_entity.id
_entity.type
_entity.pdbx_description
1 polymer ?
#
loop_
_entity_poly.entity_id
_entity_poly.type
_entity_poly.pdbx_seq_one_letter_code
_entity_poly.pdbx_strand_id
1 'polypeptide(L)' 'MSKIKKTIHVYSEGKYMGNIMYIYCIPSFSEEELEDEILRYFPNLKGKRWNLKFS' A
#
# COMPACT_ATOMS: atom_id res chain seq x y z
N MET A 1 19.38 9.92 8.30
CA MET A 1 18.69 8.69 8.76
C MET A 1 17.43 8.52 7.94
N SER A 2 17.39 7.55 7.03
CA SER A 2 16.17 7.23 6.28
C SER A 2 15.10 6.78 7.27
N LYS A 3 13.99 7.51 7.38
CA LYS A 3 12.86 7.07 8.20
C LYS A 3 12.42 5.71 7.66
N ILE A 4 12.44 4.69 8.52
CA ILE A 4 11.93 3.37 8.17
C ILE A 4 10.44 3.55 7.90
N LYS A 5 10.05 3.40 6.64
CA LYS A 5 8.64 3.41 6.26
C LYS A 5 8.01 2.13 6.77
N LYS A 6 6.93 2.27 7.54
CA LYS A 6 6.20 1.17 8.17
C LYS A 6 4.77 1.08 7.68
N THR A 7 4.26 2.13 7.07
CA THR A 7 2.85 2.20 6.70
C THR A 7 2.70 2.50 5.22
N ILE A 8 1.90 1.69 4.53
CA ILE A 8 1.42 1.97 3.19
C ILE A 8 0.01 2.52 3.31
N HIS A 9 -0.18 3.79 2.98
CA HIS A 9 -1.49 4.43 2.86
C HIS A 9 -2.03 4.24 1.45
N VAL A 10 -3.25 3.74 1.35
CA VAL A 10 -3.91 3.41 0.09
C VAL A 10 -5.03 4.40 -0.16
N TYR A 11 -5.03 5.00 -1.35
CA TYR A 11 -6.04 5.94 -1.82
C TYR A 11 -6.63 5.44 -3.13
N SER A 12 -7.93 5.58 -3.34
CA SER A 12 -8.57 5.32 -4.63
C SER A 12 -9.50 6.46 -4.98
N GLU A 13 -9.44 6.93 -6.23
CA GLU A 13 -10.24 8.07 -6.71
C GLU A 13 -10.15 9.31 -5.80
N GLY A 14 -8.97 9.56 -5.23
CA GLY A 14 -8.73 10.68 -4.29
C GLY A 14 -9.27 10.48 -2.87
N LYS A 15 -9.93 9.35 -2.57
CA LYS A 15 -10.42 8.99 -1.24
C LYS A 15 -9.47 8.05 -0.53
N TYR A 16 -9.29 8.25 0.77
CA TYR A 16 -8.51 7.34 1.61
C TYR A 16 -9.27 6.02 1.81
N MET A 17 -8.63 4.91 1.44
CA MET A 17 -9.22 3.56 1.55
C MET A 17 -8.78 2.87 2.84
N GLY A 18 -7.56 3.13 3.28
CA GLY A 18 -7.01 2.55 4.50
C GLY A 18 -5.49 2.51 4.47
N ASN A 19 -4.90 1.76 5.40
CA ASN A 19 -3.48 1.54 5.43
C ASN A 19 -3.11 0.11 5.81
N ILE A 20 -1.94 -0.30 5.35
CA ILE A 20 -1.26 -1.53 5.75
C ILE A 20 -0.10 -1.11 6.64
N MET A 21 -0.10 -1.56 7.89
CA MET A 21 0.93 -1.23 8.87
C MET A 21 1.81 -2.45 9.13
N TYR A 22 3.11 -2.28 9.02
CA TYR A 22 4.14 -3.27 9.29
C TYR A 22 4.81 -3.00 10.64
N ILE A 23 5.09 -4.07 11.39
CA ILE A 23 5.69 -3.98 12.73
C ILE A 23 7.11 -3.40 12.66
N TYR A 24 7.91 -3.90 11.72
CA TYR A 24 9.33 -3.54 11.59
C TYR A 24 9.55 -2.50 10.49
N CYS A 25 9.35 -2.89 9.23
CA CYS A 25 9.47 -2.06 8.04
C CYS A 25 8.58 -2.63 6.93
N ILE A 26 8.25 -1.80 5.95
CA ILE A 26 7.64 -2.27 4.71
C ILE A 26 8.68 -3.15 4.00
N PRO A 27 8.34 -4.42 3.67
CA PRO A 27 9.20 -5.29 2.90
C PRO A 27 9.59 -4.67 1.56
N SER A 28 10.71 -5.11 1.01
CA SER A 28 11.03 -4.85 -0.39
C SER A 28 10.07 -5.64 -1.25
N PHE A 29 9.23 -4.95 -2.01
CA PHE A 29 8.31 -5.56 -2.97
C PHE A 29 8.75 -5.20 -4.39
N SER A 30 8.59 -6.16 -5.30
CA SER A 30 8.48 -5.88 -6.73
C SER A 30 7.15 -5.17 -7.02
N GLU A 31 7.03 -4.54 -8.19
CA GLU A 31 5.77 -3.85 -8.57
C GLU A 31 4.56 -4.81 -8.55
N GLU A 32 4.74 -6.03 -9.06
CA GLU A 32 3.73 -7.10 -9.05
C GLU A 32 3.40 -7.58 -7.63
N GLU A 33 4.41 -7.83 -6.79
CA GLU A 33 4.19 -8.28 -5.40
C GLU A 33 3.50 -7.20 -4.56
N LEU A 34 3.82 -5.93 -4.81
CA LEU A 34 3.17 -4.81 -4.16
C LEU A 34 1.70 -4.75 -4.58
N GLU A 35 1.40 -4.86 -5.88
CA GLU A 35 0.03 -4.91 -6.38
C GLU A 35 -0.76 -6.07 -5.76
N ASP A 36 -0.20 -7.28 -5.76
CA ASP A 36 -0.85 -8.45 -5.16
C ASP A 36 -1.11 -8.26 -3.67
N GLU A 37 -0.16 -7.69 -2.92
CA GLU A 37 -0.35 -7.40 -1.49
C GLU A 37 -1.43 -6.33 -1.28
N ILE A 38 -1.46 -5.25 -2.07
CA ILE A 38 -2.53 -4.25 -1.99
C ILE A 38 -3.89 -4.90 -2.31
N LEU A 39 -3.99 -5.69 -3.38
CA LEU A 39 -5.23 -6.35 -3.77
C LEU A 39 -5.66 -7.44 -2.78
N ARG A 40 -4.73 -8.03 -2.02
CA ARG A 40 -5.02 -8.97 -0.94
C ARG A 40 -5.76 -8.30 0.22
N TYR A 41 -5.36 -7.09 0.61
CA TYR A 41 -6.06 -6.33 1.66
C TYR A 41 -7.26 -5.53 1.13
N PHE A 42 -7.18 -5.04 -0.10
CA PHE A 42 -8.17 -4.18 -0.75
C PHE A 42 -8.63 -4.79 -2.09
N PRO A 43 -9.31 -5.95 -2.09
CA PRO A 43 -9.72 -6.62 -3.32
C PRO A 43 -10.72 -5.78 -4.14
N ASN A 44 -11.41 -4.85 -3.49
CA ASN A 44 -12.32 -3.88 -4.10
C ASN A 44 -11.61 -2.83 -4.99
N LEU A 45 -10.27 -2.78 -4.95
CA LEU A 45 -9.45 -1.90 -5.79
C LEU A 45 -9.03 -2.55 -7.11
N LYS A 46 -9.31 -3.84 -7.31
CA LYS A 46 -9.01 -4.54 -8.56
C LYS A 46 -9.69 -3.86 -9.73
N GLY A 47 -8.91 -3.48 -10.76
CA GLY A 47 -9.40 -2.77 -11.95
C GLY A 47 -9.76 -1.30 -11.70
N LYS A 48 -9.47 -0.73 -10.53
CA LYS A 48 -9.64 0.69 -10.23
C LYS A 48 -8.28 1.38 -10.19
N ARG A 49 -8.29 2.70 -10.38
CA ARG A 49 -7.10 3.52 -10.18
C ARG A 49 -6.92 3.84 -8.69
N TRP A 50 -5.76 3.51 -8.16
CA TRP A 50 -5.38 3.79 -6.78
C TRP A 50 -3.96 4.35 -6.72
N ASN A 51 -3.64 4.99 -5.60
CA ASN A 51 -2.36 5.61 -5.32
C ASN A 51 -1.87 5.17 -3.94
N LEU A 52 -0.56 5.02 -3.80
CA LEU A 52 0.08 4.63 -2.56
C LEU A 52 0.93 5.77 -2.01
N LYS A 53 0.90 5.94 -0.69
CA LYS A 53 1.81 6.84 0.03
C LYS A 53 2.48 6.07 1.17
N PHE A 54 3.80 6.07 1.16
CA PHE A 54 4.58 5.35 2.17
C PHE A 54 5.03 6.29 3.28
N SER A 55 4.73 5.94 4.54
CA SER A 55 5.10 6.71 5.74
C SER A 55 5.89 5.89 6.74
#